data_AF-A0A943QZB9-F1
#
_entry.id   AF-A0A943QZB9-F1
#
_cell.length_a   1.000
_cell.length_b   1.000
_cell.length_c   1.000
_cell.angle_alpha   90.00
_cell.angle_beta   90.00
_cell.angle_gamma   90.00
#
_symmetry.space_group_name_H-M   'P 1'
#
loop_
_entity.id
_entity.type
_entity.pdbx_description
1 polymer ?
#
loop_
_entity_poly.entity_id
_entity_poly.type
_entity_poly.pdbx_seq_one_letter_code
_entity_poly.pdbx_strand_id
1 'polypeptide(L)'
;MAKKWRCTVCGYIHEGDEAPEQCPVCKVGKDKFVEIVEQEGDLQFVTEHKLGDGKGADAELLKGLNDHFMGECTEVGMYLAMSRQADREGYPEIAEAFKRYAFEEAEHASKFCELLGDVVWDTKTNLYKRMNAESGACEDKMRLARIAKEQNLDAVHDTVHEMAKDEARHGAGFQGLYKRYFGKQ
;
A
#
# COMPACT_ATOMS: atom_id res chain seq x y z
N MET A 1 -36.99 23.04 -3.42
CA MET A 1 -35.61 22.51 -3.55
C MET A 1 -35.19 22.79 -4.99
N ALA A 2 -34.10 23.50 -5.22
CA ALA A 2 -33.58 23.66 -6.59
C ALA A 2 -33.15 22.28 -7.11
N LYS A 3 -33.42 21.97 -8.39
CA LYS A 3 -32.96 20.72 -9.00
C LYS A 3 -31.44 20.72 -9.09
N LYS A 4 -30.85 19.53 -9.03
CA LYS A 4 -29.41 19.32 -9.22
C LYS A 4 -29.18 18.57 -10.53
N TRP A 5 -28.19 19.00 -11.29
CA TRP A 5 -27.82 18.39 -12.57
C TRP A 5 -26.34 18.03 -12.54
N ARG A 6 -26.02 16.76 -12.79
CA ARG A 6 -24.64 16.26 -12.86
C ARG A 6 -24.18 16.16 -14.30
N CYS A 7 -23.04 16.77 -14.61
CA CYS A 7 -22.34 16.53 -15.86
C CYS A 7 -21.82 15.08 -15.90
N THR A 8 -22.22 14.30 -16.90
CA THR A 8 -21.82 12.89 -17.06
C THR A 8 -20.37 12.70 -17.48
N VAL A 9 -19.71 13.77 -17.92
CA VAL A 9 -18.31 13.74 -18.38
C VAL A 9 -17.32 14.04 -17.27
N CYS A 10 -17.57 15.07 -16.46
CA CYS A 10 -16.63 15.52 -15.41
C CYS A 10 -17.20 15.49 -13.99
N GLY A 11 -18.47 15.15 -13.82
CA GLY A 11 -19.10 15.09 -12.49
C GLY A 11 -19.52 16.43 -11.89
N TYR A 12 -19.29 17.58 -12.56
CA TYR A 12 -19.75 18.88 -12.07
C TYR A 12 -21.24 18.88 -11.75
N ILE A 13 -21.61 19.42 -10.58
CA ILE A 13 -23.00 19.54 -10.11
C ILE A 13 -23.45 20.99 -10.28
N HIS A 14 -24.52 21.19 -11.04
CA HIS A 14 -25.21 22.47 -11.19
C HIS A 14 -26.49 22.47 -10.35
N GLU A 15 -26.73 23.52 -9.59
CA GLU A 15 -27.99 23.76 -8.87
C GLU A 15 -28.81 24.81 -9.64
N GLY A 16 -30.00 24.42 -10.10
CA GLY A 16 -30.86 25.26 -10.92
C GLY A 16 -32.03 24.48 -11.51
N ASP A 17 -33.07 25.18 -11.95
CA ASP A 17 -34.28 24.55 -12.49
C ASP A 17 -34.01 23.73 -13.76
N GLU A 18 -32.97 24.09 -14.52
CA GLU A 18 -32.53 23.40 -15.73
C GLU A 18 -31.00 23.21 -15.76
N ALA A 19 -30.54 22.21 -16.52
CA ALA A 19 -29.11 22.04 -16.81
C ALA A 19 -28.55 23.25 -17.59
N PRO A 20 -27.28 23.64 -17.34
CA PRO A 20 -26.66 24.76 -18.04
C PRO A 20 -26.40 24.39 -19.52
N GLU A 21 -26.44 25.38 -20.41
CA GLU A 21 -26.14 25.20 -21.86
C GLU A 21 -24.75 24.59 -22.10
N GLN A 22 -23.79 24.96 -21.26
CA GLN A 22 -22.42 24.45 -21.32
C GLN A 22 -21.88 24.19 -19.92
N CYS A 23 -21.24 23.03 -19.74
CA CYS A 23 -20.55 22.72 -18.49
C CYS A 23 -19.39 23.71 -18.25
N PRO A 24 -19.31 24.38 -17.08
CA PRO A 24 -18.24 25.34 -16.82
C PRO A 24 -16.85 24.70 -16.72
N VAL A 25 -16.78 23.40 -16.42
CA VAL A 25 -15.53 22.64 -16.25
C VAL A 25 -15.04 22.06 -17.57
N CYS A 26 -15.76 21.09 -18.14
CA CYS A 26 -15.31 20.37 -19.34
C CYS A 26 -15.92 20.87 -20.66
N LYS A 27 -16.73 21.93 -20.62
CA LYS A 27 -17.25 22.62 -21.81
C LYS A 27 -18.18 21.82 -22.74
N VAL A 28 -18.63 20.64 -22.32
CA VAL A 28 -19.65 19.86 -23.05
C VAL A 28 -21.03 20.50 -22.93
N GLY A 29 -21.91 20.19 -23.89
CA GLY A 29 -23.26 20.73 -23.97
C GLY A 29 -24.21 20.18 -22.90
N LYS A 30 -25.39 20.81 -22.82
CA LYS A 30 -26.51 20.45 -21.94
C LYS A 30 -26.95 18.98 -22.06
N ASP A 31 -26.76 18.36 -23.22
CA ASP A 31 -27.08 16.94 -23.48
C ASP A 31 -26.30 15.95 -22.59
N LYS A 32 -25.19 16.41 -21.98
CA LYS A 32 -24.37 15.63 -21.05
C LYS A 32 -24.72 15.87 -19.59
N PHE A 33 -25.87 16.44 -19.27
CA PHE A 33 -26.33 16.57 -17.89
C PHE A 33 -27.46 15.60 -17.58
N VAL A 34 -27.41 15.01 -16.39
CA VAL A 34 -28.49 14.17 -15.84
C VAL A 34 -28.99 14.79 -14.54
N GLU A 35 -30.31 14.84 -14.35
CA GLU A 35 -30.90 15.28 -13.09
C GLU A 35 -30.53 14.30 -11.97
N ILE A 36 -30.02 14.82 -10.86
CA ILE A 36 -29.73 14.04 -9.66
C ILE A 36 -31.03 13.92 -8.88
N VAL A 37 -31.60 12.72 -8.88
CA VAL A 37 -32.71 12.38 -7.99
C VAL A 37 -32.09 11.90 -6.68
N GLU A 38 -32.29 12.66 -5.60
CA GLU A 38 -31.85 12.25 -4.25
C GLU A 38 -32.62 10.98 -3.87
N GLN A 39 -31.90 9.86 -3.71
CA GLN A 39 -32.44 8.60 -3.21
C GLN A 39 -32.07 8.47 -1.72
N GLU A 40 -33.00 7.97 -0.90
CA GLU A 40 -32.68 7.60 0.48
C GLU A 40 -31.78 6.35 0.48
N GLY A 41 -30.56 6.50 1.00
CA GLY A 41 -29.57 5.42 1.09
C GLY A 41 -28.13 5.90 0.97
N ASP A 42 -27.19 4.96 1.01
CA ASP A 42 -25.77 5.23 0.80
C ASP A 42 -25.44 5.50 -0.69
N LEU A 43 -24.31 6.16 -0.94
CA LEU A 43 -23.79 6.38 -2.29
C LEU A 43 -23.55 5.04 -3.00
N GLN A 44 -24.00 4.94 -4.24
CA GLN A 44 -23.72 3.79 -5.10
C GLN A 44 -22.60 4.13 -6.08
N PHE A 45 -21.49 3.39 -6.01
CA PHE A 45 -20.38 3.48 -6.95
C PHE A 45 -20.44 2.32 -7.94
N VAL A 46 -20.10 2.58 -9.22
CA VAL A 46 -20.14 1.57 -10.29
C VAL A 46 -19.06 0.50 -10.09
N THR A 47 -17.93 0.89 -9.50
CA THR A 47 -16.82 0.01 -9.18
C THR A 47 -16.04 0.57 -8.00
N GLU A 48 -15.35 -0.30 -7.30
CA GLU A 48 -14.51 0.00 -6.15
C GLU A 48 -13.30 -0.93 -6.19
N HIS A 49 -12.15 -0.44 -5.75
CA HIS A 49 -11.01 -1.32 -5.50
C HIS A 49 -11.32 -2.20 -4.28
N LYS A 50 -11.28 -3.52 -4.44
CA LYS A 50 -11.51 -4.44 -3.32
C LYS A 50 -10.29 -5.32 -3.11
N LEU A 51 -9.96 -5.50 -1.84
CA LEU A 51 -8.92 -6.45 -1.45
C LEU A 51 -9.34 -7.86 -1.87
N GLY A 52 -8.46 -8.55 -2.59
CA GLY A 52 -8.69 -9.91 -3.06
C GLY A 52 -9.44 -10.01 -4.39
N ASP A 53 -9.58 -8.94 -5.18
CA ASP A 53 -10.22 -9.00 -6.51
C ASP A 53 -9.55 -10.02 -7.45
N GLY A 54 -8.27 -10.37 -7.22
CA GLY A 54 -7.54 -11.39 -7.96
C GLY A 54 -7.78 -12.84 -7.49
N LYS A 55 -8.47 -13.09 -6.36
CA LYS A 55 -8.64 -14.45 -5.80
C LYS A 55 -9.45 -15.41 -6.68
N GLY A 56 -10.27 -14.88 -7.58
CA GLY A 56 -11.07 -15.66 -8.53
C GLY A 56 -10.34 -16.02 -9.83
N ALA A 57 -9.08 -15.59 -9.98
CA ALA A 57 -8.28 -15.88 -11.16
C ALA A 57 -7.93 -17.37 -11.29
N ASP A 58 -7.57 -17.80 -12.49
CA ASP A 58 -7.00 -19.14 -12.68
C ASP A 58 -5.60 -19.25 -12.04
N ALA A 59 -5.12 -20.49 -11.93
CA ALA A 59 -3.87 -20.79 -11.24
C ALA A 59 -2.63 -20.18 -11.90
N GLU A 60 -2.63 -19.99 -13.22
CA GLU A 60 -1.52 -19.37 -13.95
C GLU A 60 -1.45 -17.89 -13.61
N LEU A 61 -2.59 -17.19 -13.67
CA LEU A 61 -2.67 -15.78 -13.33
C LEU A 61 -2.38 -15.53 -11.84
N LEU A 62 -2.94 -16.32 -10.92
CA LEU A 62 -2.64 -16.23 -9.49
C LEU A 62 -1.15 -16.42 -9.19
N LYS A 63 -0.51 -17.38 -9.87
CA LYS A 63 0.94 -17.58 -9.75
C LYS A 63 1.70 -16.37 -10.27
N GLY A 64 1.33 -15.84 -11.45
CA GLY A 64 1.94 -14.64 -12.00
C GLY A 64 1.85 -13.45 -11.05
N LEU A 65 0.68 -13.19 -10.47
CA LEU A 65 0.48 -12.11 -9.49
C LEU A 65 1.37 -12.28 -8.25
N ASN A 66 1.53 -13.51 -7.73
CA ASN A 66 2.42 -13.79 -6.62
C ASN A 66 3.90 -13.64 -6.98
N ASP A 67 4.31 -14.15 -8.14
CA ASP A 67 5.69 -14.03 -8.61
C ASP A 67 6.08 -12.55 -8.79
N HIS A 68 5.19 -11.75 -9.38
CA HIS A 68 5.38 -10.31 -9.50
C HIS A 68 5.43 -9.64 -8.12
N PHE A 69 4.49 -9.92 -7.21
CA PHE A 69 4.56 -9.38 -5.84
C PHE A 69 5.93 -9.63 -5.18
N MET A 70 6.45 -10.86 -5.29
CA MET A 70 7.75 -11.22 -4.72
C MET A 70 8.92 -10.54 -5.47
N GLY A 71 8.83 -10.42 -6.79
CA GLY A 71 9.79 -9.71 -7.62
C GLY A 71 9.90 -8.24 -7.22
N GLU A 72 8.77 -7.53 -7.20
CA GLU A 72 8.70 -6.10 -6.84
C GLU A 72 9.23 -5.87 -5.41
N CYS A 73 8.84 -6.71 -4.44
CA CYS A 73 9.37 -6.62 -3.07
C CYS A 73 10.89 -6.76 -3.01
N THR A 74 11.47 -7.61 -3.87
CA THR A 74 12.92 -7.81 -3.97
C THR A 74 13.59 -6.59 -4.59
N GLU A 75 13.00 -6.02 -5.65
CA GLU A 75 13.50 -4.82 -6.32
C GLU A 75 13.56 -3.61 -5.39
N VAL A 76 12.55 -3.41 -4.53
CA VAL A 76 12.58 -2.35 -3.50
C VAL A 76 13.86 -2.43 -2.66
N GLY A 77 14.19 -3.62 -2.13
CA GLY A 77 15.39 -3.83 -1.33
C GLY A 77 16.68 -3.61 -2.13
N MET A 78 16.70 -4.09 -3.38
CA MET A 78 17.84 -3.92 -4.29
C MET A 78 18.10 -2.46 -4.62
N TYR A 79 17.09 -1.71 -5.05
CA TYR A 79 17.22 -0.30 -5.39
C TYR A 79 17.62 0.56 -4.18
N LEU A 80 17.09 0.30 -2.98
CA LEU A 80 17.57 0.99 -1.78
C LEU A 80 19.03 0.68 -1.45
N ALA A 81 19.49 -0.56 -1.69
CA ALA A 81 20.90 -0.91 -1.50
C ALA A 81 21.81 -0.25 -2.54
N MET A 82 21.38 -0.22 -3.82
CA MET A 82 22.06 0.44 -4.92
C MET A 82 22.13 1.96 -4.71
N SER A 83 21.04 2.57 -4.24
CA SER A 83 20.99 3.98 -3.85
C SER A 83 22.09 4.31 -2.82
N ARG A 84 22.17 3.52 -1.74
CA ARG A 84 23.21 3.70 -0.71
C ARG A 84 24.63 3.50 -1.26
N GLN A 85 24.81 2.67 -2.28
CA GLN A 85 26.10 2.49 -2.94
C GLN A 85 26.47 3.72 -3.79
N ALA A 86 25.55 4.23 -4.59
CA ALA A 86 25.74 5.44 -5.38
C ALA A 86 26.10 6.65 -4.51
N ASP A 87 25.45 6.80 -3.34
CA ASP A 87 25.83 7.84 -2.36
C ASP A 87 27.28 7.70 -1.87
N ARG A 88 27.72 6.48 -1.55
CA ARG A 88 29.12 6.21 -1.11
C ARG A 88 30.15 6.52 -2.19
N GLU A 89 29.77 6.39 -3.46
CA GLU A 89 30.61 6.69 -4.61
C GLU A 89 30.54 8.16 -5.05
N GLY A 90 29.66 8.97 -4.44
CA GLY A 90 29.52 10.40 -4.74
C GLY A 90 28.59 10.72 -5.92
N TYR A 91 27.63 9.84 -6.22
CA TYR A 91 26.62 10.05 -7.28
C TYR A 91 25.21 10.28 -6.70
N PRO A 92 24.94 11.47 -6.10
CA PRO A 92 23.68 11.73 -5.40
C PRO A 92 22.44 11.72 -6.31
N GLU A 93 22.57 12.14 -7.57
CA GLU A 93 21.46 12.10 -8.53
C GLU A 93 21.04 10.66 -8.88
N ILE A 94 22.02 9.76 -9.03
CA ILE A 94 21.78 8.34 -9.26
C ILE A 94 21.19 7.68 -8.01
N ALA A 95 21.71 8.04 -6.83
CA ALA A 95 21.19 7.54 -5.56
C ALA A 95 19.71 7.93 -5.36
N GLU A 96 19.35 9.16 -5.68
CA GLU A 96 17.96 9.64 -5.59
C GLU A 96 17.07 8.96 -6.63
N ALA A 97 17.54 8.75 -7.86
CA ALA A 97 16.80 8.00 -8.87
C ALA A 97 16.47 6.58 -8.40
N PHE A 98 17.47 5.83 -7.90
CA PHE A 98 17.24 4.50 -7.34
C PHE A 98 16.23 4.52 -6.18
N LYS A 99 16.36 5.49 -5.27
CA LYS A 99 15.44 5.61 -4.14
C LYS A 99 14.02 5.90 -4.61
N ARG A 100 13.84 6.77 -5.61
CA ARG A 100 12.54 7.09 -6.19
C ARG A 100 11.90 5.86 -6.82
N TYR A 101 12.65 5.10 -7.62
CA TYR A 101 12.15 3.89 -8.27
C TYR A 101 11.81 2.81 -7.24
N ALA A 102 12.56 2.70 -6.14
CA ALA A 102 12.19 1.81 -5.04
C ALA A 102 10.80 2.12 -4.44
N PHE A 103 10.38 3.38 -4.39
CA PHE A 103 9.01 3.73 -3.95
C PHE A 103 7.95 3.43 -5.01
N GLU A 104 8.32 3.46 -6.29
CA GLU A 104 7.44 3.08 -7.41
C GLU A 104 7.24 1.55 -7.42
N GLU A 105 8.29 0.75 -7.24
CA GLU A 105 8.15 -0.71 -7.11
C GLU A 105 7.42 -1.11 -5.81
N ALA A 106 7.58 -0.35 -4.73
CA ALA A 106 6.78 -0.57 -3.52
C ALA A 106 5.28 -0.34 -3.78
N GLU A 107 4.94 0.59 -4.68
CA GLU A 107 3.56 0.83 -5.12
C GLU A 107 3.05 -0.35 -5.96
N HIS A 108 3.85 -0.85 -6.91
CA HIS A 108 3.52 -2.05 -7.68
C HIS A 108 3.30 -3.26 -6.78
N ALA A 109 4.22 -3.52 -5.84
CA ALA A 109 4.08 -4.58 -4.85
C ALA A 109 2.79 -4.44 -4.02
N SER A 110 2.44 -3.22 -3.60
CA SER A 110 1.22 -2.97 -2.83
C SER A 110 -0.04 -3.32 -3.63
N LYS A 111 -0.11 -2.95 -4.92
CA LYS A 111 -1.24 -3.31 -5.79
C LYS A 111 -1.38 -4.82 -5.99
N PHE A 112 -0.27 -5.52 -6.24
CA PHE A 112 -0.31 -6.99 -6.34
C PHE A 112 -0.78 -7.61 -5.02
N CYS A 113 -0.29 -7.12 -3.89
CA CYS A 113 -0.72 -7.56 -2.57
C CYS A 113 -2.22 -7.33 -2.34
N GLU A 114 -2.76 -6.17 -2.74
CA GLU A 114 -4.20 -5.87 -2.67
C GLU A 114 -5.02 -6.81 -3.55
N LEU A 115 -4.59 -7.06 -4.80
CA LEU A 115 -5.25 -7.99 -5.72
C LEU A 115 -5.27 -9.42 -5.16
N LEU A 116 -4.15 -9.88 -4.61
CA LEU A 116 -4.03 -11.20 -3.99
C LEU A 116 -4.90 -11.29 -2.72
N GLY A 117 -4.91 -10.27 -1.88
CA GLY A 117 -5.72 -10.21 -0.65
C GLY A 117 -5.38 -11.29 0.38
N ASP A 118 -4.21 -11.92 0.28
CA ASP A 118 -3.78 -13.01 1.16
C ASP A 118 -2.95 -12.53 2.34
N VAL A 119 -2.33 -11.35 2.23
CA VAL A 119 -1.49 -10.74 3.29
C VAL A 119 -1.91 -9.32 3.67
N VAL A 120 -3.08 -8.87 3.20
CA VAL A 120 -3.72 -7.61 3.56
C VAL A 120 -5.19 -7.83 3.91
N TRP A 121 -5.63 -7.28 5.05
CA TRP A 121 -6.95 -7.45 5.64
C TRP A 121 -7.49 -6.11 6.17
N ASP A 122 -8.50 -6.15 7.05
CA ASP A 122 -8.90 -4.97 7.83
C ASP A 122 -7.78 -4.48 8.76
N THR A 123 -7.81 -3.20 9.12
CA THR A 123 -6.76 -2.55 9.92
C THR A 123 -6.49 -3.24 11.26
N LYS A 124 -7.53 -3.75 11.93
CA LYS A 124 -7.36 -4.44 13.22
C LYS A 124 -6.61 -5.75 13.02
N THR A 125 -6.99 -6.52 12.02
CA THR A 125 -6.31 -7.77 11.66
C THR A 125 -4.87 -7.52 11.19
N ASN A 126 -4.63 -6.49 10.39
CA ASN A 126 -3.28 -6.11 9.93
C ASN A 126 -2.35 -5.80 11.11
N LEU A 127 -2.79 -4.95 12.05
CA LEU A 127 -2.00 -4.63 13.25
C LEU A 127 -1.72 -5.88 14.10
N TYR A 128 -2.75 -6.72 14.32
CA TYR A 128 -2.58 -7.96 15.09
C TYR A 128 -1.57 -8.91 14.43
N LYS A 129 -1.67 -9.11 13.11
CA LYS A 129 -0.77 -10.00 12.39
C LYS A 129 0.64 -9.44 12.31
N ARG A 130 0.80 -8.14 12.04
CA ARG A 130 2.14 -7.51 11.99
C ARG A 130 2.85 -7.54 13.34
N MET A 131 2.20 -7.21 14.46
CA MET A 131 2.88 -7.28 15.76
C MET A 131 3.39 -8.69 16.12
N ASN A 132 2.63 -9.74 15.75
CA ASN A 132 3.06 -11.12 15.95
C ASN A 132 4.16 -11.53 14.97
N ALA A 133 4.08 -11.07 13.71
CA ALA A 133 5.13 -11.28 12.72
C ALA A 133 6.46 -10.64 13.17
N GLU A 134 6.43 -9.41 13.70
CA GLU A 134 7.65 -8.77 14.23
C GLU A 134 8.21 -9.52 15.44
N SER A 135 7.36 -10.07 16.31
CA SER A 135 7.82 -10.89 17.43
C SER A 135 8.57 -12.14 16.94
N GLY A 136 8.04 -12.83 15.93
CA GLY A 136 8.71 -13.99 15.32
C GLY A 136 9.98 -13.60 14.57
N ALA A 137 9.96 -12.50 13.82
CA ALA A 137 11.12 -12.00 13.10
C ALA A 137 12.24 -11.54 14.05
N CYS A 138 11.89 -10.95 15.20
CA CYS A 138 12.83 -10.61 16.26
C CYS A 138 13.55 -11.85 16.79
N GLU A 139 12.81 -12.91 17.11
CA GLU A 139 13.39 -14.17 17.60
C GLU A 139 14.33 -14.79 16.55
N ASP A 140 13.89 -14.84 15.30
CA ASP A 140 14.67 -15.43 14.22
C ASP A 140 15.96 -14.63 13.93
N LYS A 141 15.87 -13.29 13.90
CA LYS A 141 17.05 -12.42 13.75
C LYS A 141 18.02 -12.57 14.92
N MET A 142 17.54 -12.69 16.16
CA MET A 142 18.41 -13.01 17.30
C MET A 142 19.10 -14.37 17.17
N ARG A 143 18.40 -15.38 16.62
CA ARG A 143 19.00 -16.69 16.31
C ARG A 143 20.09 -16.57 15.24
N LEU A 144 19.81 -15.86 14.14
CA LEU A 144 20.78 -15.64 13.06
C LEU A 144 22.01 -14.84 13.53
N ALA A 145 21.81 -13.80 14.34
CA ALA A 145 22.91 -13.05 14.93
C ALA A 145 23.83 -13.95 15.77
N ARG A 146 23.26 -14.82 16.63
CA ARG A 146 24.05 -15.79 17.41
C ARG A 146 24.87 -16.73 16.52
N ILE A 147 24.27 -17.28 15.47
CA ILE A 147 24.97 -18.13 14.49
C ILE A 147 26.13 -17.36 13.83
N ALA A 148 25.90 -16.10 13.42
CA ALA A 148 26.94 -15.26 12.84
C ALA A 148 28.09 -15.02 13.83
N LYS A 149 27.79 -14.82 15.12
CA LYS A 149 28.80 -14.68 16.16
C LYS A 149 29.62 -15.95 16.36
N GLU A 150 28.97 -17.11 16.40
CA GLU A 150 29.63 -18.43 16.50
C GLU A 150 30.58 -18.68 15.30
N GLN A 151 30.24 -18.14 14.13
CA GLN A 151 31.06 -18.21 12.93
C GLN A 151 32.11 -17.09 12.82
N ASN A 152 32.24 -16.23 13.82
CA ASN A 152 33.13 -15.06 13.84
C ASN A 152 32.86 -14.05 12.70
N LEU A 153 31.60 -13.94 12.27
CA LEU A 153 31.14 -12.97 11.28
C LEU A 153 30.56 -11.72 11.98
N ASP A 154 31.42 -10.95 12.64
CA ASP A 154 31.01 -9.86 13.53
C ASP A 154 30.15 -8.79 12.83
N ALA A 155 30.50 -8.39 11.60
CA ALA A 155 29.70 -7.41 10.86
C ALA A 155 28.27 -7.91 10.56
N VAL A 156 28.10 -9.22 10.33
CA VAL A 156 26.79 -9.84 10.13
C VAL A 156 26.03 -9.91 11.44
N HIS A 157 26.69 -10.34 12.52
CA HIS A 157 26.10 -10.34 13.86
C HIS A 157 25.58 -8.96 14.23
N ASP A 158 26.41 -7.93 14.15
CA ASP A 158 26.05 -6.58 14.61
C ASP A 158 24.89 -6.02 13.80
N THR A 159 24.93 -6.19 12.47
CA THR A 159 23.84 -5.72 11.59
C THR A 159 22.52 -6.44 11.88
N VAL A 160 22.53 -7.77 11.96
CA VAL A 160 21.30 -8.55 12.17
C VAL A 160 20.76 -8.38 13.59
N HIS A 161 21.64 -8.21 14.58
CA HIS A 161 21.25 -7.94 15.96
C HIS A 161 20.58 -6.56 16.10
N GLU A 162 21.10 -5.52 15.44
CA GLU A 162 20.40 -4.23 15.40
C GLU A 162 19.03 -4.34 14.71
N MET A 163 18.93 -5.09 13.60
CA MET A 163 17.63 -5.35 12.96
C MET A 163 16.66 -6.08 13.90
N ALA A 164 17.13 -7.00 14.75
CA ALA A 164 16.27 -7.65 15.74
C ALA A 164 15.66 -6.64 16.74
N LYS A 165 16.44 -5.63 17.16
CA LYS A 165 15.93 -4.54 18.01
C LYS A 165 14.89 -3.69 17.28
N ASP A 166 15.08 -3.46 15.98
CA ASP A 166 14.09 -2.78 15.15
C ASP A 166 12.77 -3.57 15.11
N GLU A 167 12.81 -4.89 14.94
CA GLU A 167 11.58 -5.71 14.98
C GLU A 167 10.87 -5.60 16.34
N ALA A 168 11.63 -5.65 17.44
CA ALA A 168 11.05 -5.46 18.78
C ALA A 168 10.37 -4.09 18.91
N ARG A 169 11.00 -3.03 18.38
CA ARG A 169 10.44 -1.67 18.36
C ARG A 169 9.18 -1.59 17.49
N HIS A 170 9.19 -2.19 16.30
CA HIS A 170 8.04 -2.20 15.39
C HIS A 170 6.88 -2.98 15.99
N GLY A 171 7.14 -4.16 16.55
CA GLY A 171 6.15 -5.00 17.22
C GLY A 171 5.51 -4.30 18.42
N ALA A 172 6.31 -3.63 19.25
CA ALA A 172 5.82 -2.81 20.36
C ALA A 172 4.97 -1.63 19.86
N GLY A 173 5.38 -0.97 18.77
CA GLY A 173 4.62 0.11 18.13
C GLY A 173 3.25 -0.37 17.63
N PHE A 174 3.21 -1.48 16.88
CA PHE A 174 1.96 -2.06 16.40
C PHE A 174 1.07 -2.55 17.54
N GLN A 175 1.63 -3.16 18.58
CA GLN A 175 0.87 -3.56 19.76
C GLN A 175 0.24 -2.34 20.47
N GLY A 176 1.00 -1.24 20.59
CA GLY A 176 0.49 0.02 21.17
C GLY A 176 -0.68 0.58 20.36
N LEU A 177 -0.55 0.63 19.03
CA LEU A 177 -1.63 1.07 18.14
C LEU A 177 -2.85 0.13 18.23
N TYR A 178 -2.64 -1.18 18.24
CA TYR A 178 -3.71 -2.16 18.37
C TYR A 178 -4.49 -1.95 19.67
N LYS A 179 -3.79 -1.80 20.81
CA LYS A 179 -4.42 -1.54 22.11
C LYS A 179 -5.19 -0.22 22.11
N ARG A 180 -4.61 0.85 21.55
CA ARG A 180 -5.21 2.19 21.53
C ARG A 180 -6.54 2.23 20.76
N TYR A 181 -6.60 1.60 19.59
CA TYR A 181 -7.76 1.70 18.69
C TYR A 181 -8.72 0.51 18.79
N PHE A 182 -8.25 -0.66 19.24
CA PHE A 182 -9.03 -1.91 19.20
C PHE A 182 -8.97 -2.73 20.51
N GLY A 183 -8.25 -2.26 21.52
CA GLY A 183 -8.29 -2.84 22.87
C GLY A 183 -9.65 -2.62 23.52
N LYS A 184 -10.08 -3.56 24.38
CA LYS A 184 -11.23 -3.32 25.24
C LYS A 184 -10.84 -2.25 26.27
N GLN A 185 -11.68 -1.23 26.42
CA GLN A 185 -11.63 -0.31 27.57
C GLN A 185 -11.98 -1.06 28.85
#